data_AF-A0A6G0WGH7-F1
#
_entry.id   AF-A0A6G0WGH7-F1
#
_cell.length_a   1.000
_cell.length_b   1.000
_cell.length_c   1.000
_cell.angle_alpha   90.00
_cell.angle_beta   90.00
_cell.angle_gamma   90.00
#
_symmetry.space_group_name_H-M   'P 1'
#
loop_
_entity.id
_entity.type
_entity.pdbx_description
1 polymer ?
#
loop_
_entity_poly.entity_id
_entity_poly.type
_entity_poly.pdbx_seq_one_letter_code
_entity_poly.pdbx_strand_id
1 'polypeptide(L)'
;MDAIDAILNSMAAKTGNVSSAVKEDAQQPTLSSRKRKASSSDSGLIWNKDVQVDPSLVTSSEHKVRPCKLQLVFPSYELHRQKCVLQLKTKLNAAVERMGLPKLPNSAYETWQFCAKLAAPEGDPLIPHADSDYAGLRDELVAIGTNRHAANKTCRAMTQEAHRVGQRLLREQSHKGGKKHATIKPSDDHFIVSYGGTSLRINKLHLDKLETLYDRHHAAAGAKAIQFADMLFCILLRYESLDGGGFQAALNEDCFNVLLEHFDCRMECFASPFNCRYGHFCSAFLDTDMAFGSFGSFFDFTPSSGCFEANPPFVPALISKMAKHMTTCLENAAANAPLCFIIIIPAWEHTEGWQLLEQSRFNQHTLHLSQKNHGYCEGKQQMRPTRYRIASFDTSVFFWQNKAAIAKWPVTEEALSQLRTAFKSKQADERDQLGFKQGGVKVKKIR
;
A
#
# COMPACT_ATOMS: atom_id res chain seq x y z
N MET A 1 21.61 15.82 17.05
CA MET A 1 21.29 14.61 16.28
C MET A 1 19.79 14.51 16.28
N ASP A 2 19.18 14.77 15.13
CA ASP A 2 17.73 14.96 15.02
C ASP A 2 17.04 13.59 15.07
N ALA A 3 15.91 13.49 15.76
CA ALA A 3 15.17 12.22 15.91
C ALA A 3 14.72 11.63 14.55
N ILE A 4 14.64 12.49 13.52
CA ILE A 4 14.36 12.13 12.12
C ILE A 4 15.51 11.34 11.50
N ASP A 5 16.77 11.68 11.81
CA ASP A 5 17.96 10.99 11.30
C ASP A 5 18.02 9.55 11.81
N ALA A 6 17.57 9.29 13.05
CA ALA A 6 17.51 7.95 13.62
C ALA A 6 16.42 7.07 12.96
N ILE A 7 15.31 7.67 12.53
CA ILE A 7 14.18 6.97 11.91
C ILE A 7 14.47 6.60 10.46
N LEU A 8 15.08 7.52 9.68
CA LEU A 8 15.49 7.23 8.30
C LEU A 8 16.63 6.20 8.25
N ASN A 9 17.59 6.27 9.19
CA ASN A 9 18.63 5.25 9.33
C ASN A 9 18.09 3.88 9.77
N SER A 10 16.98 3.84 10.53
CA SER A 10 16.27 2.59 10.89
C SER A 10 15.58 1.94 9.69
N MET A 11 14.99 2.74 8.79
CA MET A 11 14.31 2.24 7.58
C MET A 11 15.27 1.56 6.59
N ALA A 12 16.54 1.96 6.55
CA ALA A 12 17.56 1.39 5.66
C ALA A 12 18.21 0.09 6.21
N ALA A 13 18.14 -0.16 7.52
CA ALA A 13 19.01 -1.13 8.18
C ALA A 13 18.36 -2.45 8.64
N LYS A 14 17.03 -2.62 8.58
CA LYS A 14 16.38 -3.83 9.14
C LYS A 14 15.29 -4.43 8.26
N THR A 15 15.72 -5.12 7.20
CA THR A 15 14.95 -6.20 6.56
C THR A 15 15.60 -7.58 6.80
N GLY A 16 16.33 -7.75 7.91
CA GLY A 16 16.98 -9.01 8.27
C GLY A 16 17.08 -9.21 9.78
N ASN A 17 16.54 -10.34 10.24
CA ASN A 17 16.72 -11.04 11.52
C ASN A 17 17.71 -10.44 12.53
N VAL A 18 17.25 -10.01 13.72
CA VAL A 18 17.77 -10.43 15.04
C VAL A 18 16.69 -10.15 16.11
N SER A 19 16.25 -11.18 16.83
CA SER A 19 15.49 -11.07 18.09
C SER A 19 16.28 -11.78 19.18
N SER A 20 16.72 -11.07 20.22
CA SER A 20 17.24 -11.65 21.45
C SER A 20 16.09 -11.84 22.45
N ALA A 21 15.97 -13.07 22.96
CA ALA A 21 14.92 -13.48 23.87
C ALA A 21 15.16 -13.00 25.30
N VAL A 22 14.09 -12.61 25.99
CA VAL A 22 13.99 -12.62 27.46
C VAL A 22 12.77 -13.46 27.80
N LYS A 23 12.95 -14.43 28.70
CA LYS A 23 11.91 -15.33 29.21
C LYS A 23 11.06 -14.56 30.23
N GLU A 24 9.74 -14.64 30.10
CA GLU A 24 8.82 -14.37 31.21
C GLU A 24 7.81 -15.51 31.35
N ASP A 25 7.65 -15.95 32.60
CA ASP A 25 6.80 -17.05 33.04
C ASP A 25 5.32 -16.69 32.93
N ALA A 26 4.54 -17.62 32.37
CA ALA A 26 3.08 -17.51 32.27
C ALA A 26 2.40 -18.27 33.42
N GLN A 27 1.55 -17.56 34.17
CA GLN A 27 0.48 -18.17 34.96
C GLN A 27 -0.87 -17.83 34.31
N GLN A 28 -1.59 -18.86 33.87
CA GLN A 28 -2.99 -18.77 33.43
C GLN A 28 -3.93 -18.76 34.65
N PRO A 29 -5.13 -18.19 34.48
CA PRO A 29 -6.32 -18.94 34.87
C PRO A 29 -7.34 -19.05 33.75
N THR A 30 -7.96 -20.23 33.74
CA THR A 30 -9.00 -20.71 32.85
C THR A 30 -10.37 -20.15 33.25
N LEU A 31 -11.15 -19.63 32.30
CA LEU A 31 -12.59 -19.46 32.45
C LEU A 31 -13.29 -19.69 31.11
N SER A 32 -14.13 -20.72 31.10
CA SER A 32 -14.98 -21.14 29.99
C SER A 32 -16.24 -20.28 29.90
N SER A 33 -16.54 -19.70 28.74
CA SER A 33 -17.89 -19.22 28.42
C SER A 33 -18.27 -19.54 26.97
N ARG A 34 -19.51 -20.03 26.83
CA ARG A 34 -20.11 -20.60 25.62
C ARG A 34 -20.21 -19.58 24.48
N LYS A 35 -19.54 -19.84 23.35
CA LYS A 35 -19.71 -19.11 22.09
C LYS A 35 -21.06 -19.44 21.44
N ARG A 36 -21.85 -18.39 21.18
CA ARG A 36 -22.92 -18.40 20.17
C ARG A 36 -22.28 -18.57 18.79
N LYS A 37 -22.84 -19.47 17.96
CA LYS A 37 -22.42 -19.69 16.57
C LYS A 37 -22.76 -18.45 15.72
N ALA A 38 -21.76 -17.63 15.43
CA ALA A 38 -21.76 -16.78 14.25
C ALA A 38 -21.38 -17.64 13.04
N SER A 39 -22.04 -17.39 11.90
CA SER A 39 -21.80 -18.04 10.61
C SER A 39 -20.31 -18.04 10.26
N SER A 40 -19.80 -19.19 9.80
CA SER A 40 -18.41 -19.40 9.40
C SER A 40 -17.94 -18.32 8.42
N SER A 41 -17.17 -17.35 8.91
CA SER A 41 -16.39 -16.47 8.04
C SER A 41 -15.22 -17.28 7.49
N ASP A 42 -14.99 -17.11 6.19
CA ASP A 42 -14.00 -17.81 5.39
C ASP A 42 -12.57 -17.42 5.84
N SER A 43 -12.09 -18.06 6.92
CA SER A 43 -10.93 -17.64 7.71
C SER A 43 -9.57 -17.92 7.07
N GLY A 44 -9.52 -18.13 5.74
CA GLY A 44 -8.29 -18.43 5.00
C GLY A 44 -8.10 -17.69 3.68
N LEU A 45 -9.06 -16.88 3.22
CA LEU A 45 -8.94 -16.16 1.96
C LEU A 45 -8.25 -14.80 2.14
N ILE A 46 -7.31 -14.49 1.24
CA ILE A 46 -6.54 -13.22 1.23
C ILE A 46 -7.40 -11.97 0.99
N TRP A 47 -8.65 -12.14 0.56
CA TRP A 47 -9.62 -11.08 0.29
C TRP A 47 -11.05 -11.59 0.51
N ASN A 48 -12.00 -10.66 0.68
CA ASN A 48 -13.42 -10.95 0.84
C ASN A 48 -14.17 -10.59 -0.45
N LYS A 49 -14.50 -11.60 -1.25
CA LYS A 49 -15.15 -11.45 -2.56
C LYS A 49 -16.60 -10.94 -2.48
N ASP A 50 -17.24 -11.12 -1.33
CA ASP A 50 -18.68 -10.90 -1.11
C ASP A 50 -18.98 -9.50 -0.54
N VAL A 51 -17.98 -8.82 0.01
CA VAL A 51 -18.13 -7.47 0.57
C VAL A 51 -17.76 -6.43 -0.46
N GLN A 52 -18.73 -5.58 -0.78
CA GLN A 52 -18.58 -4.41 -1.65
C GLN A 52 -19.06 -3.16 -0.92
N VAL A 53 -18.46 -2.01 -1.23
CA VAL A 53 -19.04 -0.71 -0.95
C VAL A 53 -20.07 -0.38 -2.02
N ASP A 54 -21.15 0.31 -1.65
CA ASP A 54 -22.09 0.85 -2.63
C ASP A 54 -21.44 2.07 -3.32
N PRO A 55 -21.17 2.02 -4.65
CA PRO A 55 -20.58 3.14 -5.37
C PRO A 55 -21.44 4.41 -5.37
N SER A 56 -22.74 4.30 -5.06
CA SER A 56 -23.63 5.46 -4.94
C SER A 56 -23.25 6.39 -3.77
N LEU A 57 -22.55 5.85 -2.77
CA LEU A 57 -22.04 6.60 -1.60
C LEU A 57 -20.75 7.37 -1.91
N VAL A 58 -20.23 7.28 -3.13
CA VAL A 58 -19.00 7.93 -3.58
C VAL A 58 -19.35 9.15 -4.43
N THR A 59 -19.29 10.34 -3.82
CA THR A 59 -19.66 11.60 -4.49
C THR A 59 -18.61 11.97 -5.54
N SER A 60 -17.32 11.84 -5.21
CA SER A 60 -16.19 12.07 -6.12
C SER A 60 -15.20 10.90 -6.10
N SER A 61 -14.55 10.65 -7.23
CA SER A 61 -13.42 9.73 -7.38
C SER A 61 -12.47 10.24 -8.47
N GLU A 62 -11.23 9.74 -8.52
CA GLU A 62 -10.25 10.22 -9.50
C GLU A 62 -10.75 10.01 -10.94
N HIS A 63 -11.44 8.91 -11.24
CA HIS A 63 -12.00 8.68 -12.59
C HIS A 63 -13.02 9.76 -13.01
N LYS A 64 -13.78 10.33 -12.07
CA LYS A 64 -14.75 11.40 -12.36
C LYS A 64 -14.05 12.75 -12.62
N VAL A 65 -12.94 13.02 -11.93
CA VAL A 65 -12.23 14.30 -12.00
C VAL A 65 -11.16 14.29 -13.11
N ARG A 66 -10.50 13.14 -13.30
CA ARG A 66 -9.40 12.89 -14.24
C ARG A 66 -9.58 11.52 -14.92
N PRO A 67 -10.43 11.43 -15.96
CA PRO A 67 -10.64 10.18 -16.67
C PRO A 67 -9.34 9.66 -17.31
N CYS A 68 -8.98 8.41 -17.00
CA CYS A 68 -7.84 7.74 -17.62
C CYS A 68 -8.24 6.98 -18.89
N LYS A 69 -7.28 6.81 -19.81
CA LYS A 69 -7.47 6.10 -21.09
C LYS A 69 -6.82 4.71 -21.01
N LEU A 70 -7.51 3.70 -20.48
CA LEU A 70 -6.92 2.34 -20.34
C LEU A 70 -6.50 1.70 -21.67
N GLN A 71 -7.07 2.13 -22.78
CA GLN A 71 -6.62 1.72 -24.12
C GLN A 71 -5.15 2.08 -24.42
N LEU A 72 -4.54 2.96 -23.61
CA LEU A 72 -3.13 3.34 -23.67
C LEU A 72 -2.25 2.53 -22.72
N VAL A 73 -2.82 1.55 -22.00
CA VAL A 73 -2.11 0.63 -21.12
C VAL A 73 -1.96 -0.71 -21.82
N PHE A 74 -0.73 -1.03 -22.21
CA PHE A 74 -0.41 -2.29 -22.86
C PHE A 74 1.03 -2.73 -22.55
N PRO A 75 1.32 -4.05 -22.59
CA PRO A 75 2.58 -4.60 -22.06
C PRO A 75 3.86 -3.98 -22.61
N SER A 76 3.93 -3.66 -23.92
CA SER A 76 5.14 -3.04 -24.50
C SER A 76 5.38 -1.62 -24.00
N TYR A 77 4.33 -0.85 -23.71
CA TYR A 77 4.47 0.49 -23.17
C TYR A 77 4.88 0.44 -21.69
N GLU A 78 4.32 -0.50 -20.92
CA GLU A 78 4.73 -0.70 -19.53
C GLU A 78 6.20 -1.15 -19.42
N LEU A 79 6.67 -2.02 -20.33
CA LEU A 79 8.09 -2.37 -20.44
C LEU A 79 8.97 -1.16 -20.75
N HIS A 80 8.51 -0.26 -21.63
CA HIS A 80 9.25 0.97 -21.91
C HIS A 80 9.32 1.85 -20.65
N ARG A 81 8.19 2.05 -19.96
CA ARG A 81 8.16 2.80 -18.71
C ARG A 81 9.11 2.21 -17.67
N GLN A 82 9.13 0.89 -17.47
CA GLN A 82 10.06 0.25 -16.55
C GLN A 82 11.52 0.55 -16.93
N LYS A 83 11.89 0.46 -18.22
CA LYS A 83 13.25 0.79 -18.68
C LYS A 83 13.62 2.24 -18.35
N CYS A 84 12.69 3.17 -18.51
CA CYS A 84 12.88 4.57 -18.13
C CYS A 84 13.10 4.73 -16.61
N VAL A 85 12.30 4.06 -15.78
CA VAL A 85 12.46 4.06 -14.32
C VAL A 85 13.81 3.48 -13.91
N LEU A 86 14.21 2.33 -14.47
CA LEU A 86 15.52 1.72 -14.21
C LEU A 86 16.67 2.65 -14.62
N GLN A 87 16.56 3.32 -15.77
CA GLN A 87 17.54 4.32 -16.21
C GLN A 87 17.67 5.46 -15.18
N LEU A 88 16.56 5.98 -14.66
CA LEU A 88 16.57 7.05 -13.66
C LEU A 88 17.17 6.58 -12.33
N LYS A 89 16.84 5.37 -11.87
CA LYS A 89 17.45 4.77 -10.67
C LYS A 89 18.96 4.59 -10.82
N THR A 90 19.42 4.09 -11.96
CA THR A 90 20.87 3.98 -12.24
C THR A 90 21.55 5.34 -12.21
N LYS A 91 20.96 6.37 -12.83
CA LYS A 91 21.49 7.74 -12.79
C LYS A 91 21.53 8.33 -11.38
N LEU A 92 20.49 8.09 -10.58
CA LEU A 92 20.44 8.54 -9.20
C LEU A 92 21.54 7.87 -8.36
N ASN A 93 21.69 6.55 -8.46
CA ASN A 93 22.73 5.81 -7.75
C ASN A 93 24.14 6.29 -8.16
N ALA A 94 24.39 6.50 -9.44
CA ALA A 94 25.66 7.04 -9.92
C ALA A 94 25.91 8.51 -9.48
N ALA A 95 24.86 9.29 -9.22
CA ALA A 95 25.00 10.62 -8.63
C ALA A 95 25.41 10.53 -7.15
N VAL A 96 24.78 9.64 -6.38
CA VAL A 96 25.11 9.38 -4.97
C VAL A 96 26.53 8.83 -4.81
N GLU A 97 26.94 7.89 -5.66
CA GLU A 97 28.29 7.31 -5.66
C GLU A 97 29.37 8.37 -5.94
N ARG A 98 29.15 9.26 -6.92
CA ARG A 98 30.07 10.39 -7.19
C ARG A 98 30.18 11.38 -6.04
N MET A 99 29.19 11.43 -5.15
CA MET A 99 29.23 12.25 -3.94
C MET A 99 29.98 11.55 -2.78
N GLY A 100 30.41 10.30 -2.95
CA GLY A 100 31.07 9.51 -1.91
C GLY A 100 30.14 9.10 -0.78
N LEU A 101 28.83 9.02 -1.04
CA LEU A 101 27.81 8.72 -0.03
C LEU A 101 27.40 7.23 -0.03
N PRO A 102 26.87 6.72 1.10
CA PRO A 102 26.26 5.39 1.15
C PRO A 102 25.13 5.23 0.13
N LYS A 103 24.82 3.98 -0.24
CA LYS A 103 23.69 3.67 -1.12
C LYS A 103 22.38 4.16 -0.50
N LEU A 104 21.52 4.78 -1.31
CA LEU A 104 20.16 5.13 -0.91
C LEU A 104 19.35 3.89 -0.52
N PRO A 105 18.36 4.04 0.39
CA PRO A 105 17.41 2.97 0.65
C PRO A 105 16.62 2.63 -0.61
N ASN A 106 16.15 1.38 -0.70
CA ASN A 106 15.39 0.90 -1.86
C ASN A 106 14.10 1.70 -2.09
N SER A 107 13.57 2.35 -1.04
CA SER A 107 12.40 3.21 -1.10
C SER A 107 12.65 4.59 -1.70
N ALA A 108 13.90 5.05 -1.87
CA ALA A 108 14.17 6.47 -2.19
C ALA A 108 13.51 6.93 -3.51
N TYR A 109 13.52 6.10 -4.56
CA TYR A 109 12.81 6.42 -5.80
C TYR A 109 11.29 6.42 -5.60
N GLU A 110 10.77 5.51 -4.77
CA GLU A 110 9.34 5.43 -4.46
C GLU A 110 8.91 6.67 -3.68
N THR A 111 9.61 7.02 -2.60
CA THR A 111 9.39 8.25 -1.82
C THR A 111 9.38 9.46 -2.73
N TRP A 112 10.33 9.54 -3.68
CA TRP A 112 10.36 10.59 -4.68
C TRP A 112 9.12 10.61 -5.58
N GLN A 113 8.75 9.46 -6.16
CA GLN A 113 7.59 9.33 -7.05
C GLN A 113 6.27 9.64 -6.33
N PHE A 114 6.09 9.18 -5.10
CA PHE A 114 4.88 9.45 -4.32
C PHE A 114 4.77 10.93 -3.96
N CYS A 115 5.85 11.56 -3.48
CA CYS A 115 5.85 13.01 -3.24
C CYS A 115 5.62 13.82 -4.51
N ALA A 116 6.22 13.39 -5.63
CA ALA A 116 6.01 14.00 -6.93
C ALA A 116 4.53 13.99 -7.33
N LYS A 117 3.89 12.81 -7.29
CA LYS A 117 2.48 12.63 -7.61
C LYS A 117 1.55 13.37 -6.63
N LEU A 118 1.94 13.47 -5.37
CA LEU A 118 1.18 14.18 -4.34
C LEU A 118 1.05 15.68 -4.65
N ALA A 119 2.12 16.28 -5.19
CA ALA A 119 2.21 17.69 -5.53
C ALA A 119 1.66 17.99 -6.93
N ALA A 120 1.93 17.10 -7.90
CA ALA A 120 1.49 17.23 -9.27
C ALA A 120 0.90 15.89 -9.74
N PRO A 121 -0.44 15.74 -9.72
CA PRO A 121 -1.09 14.48 -10.08
C PRO A 121 -1.13 14.21 -11.59
N GLU A 122 -0.89 15.24 -12.40
CA GLU A 122 -0.85 15.15 -13.87
C GLU A 122 0.47 14.57 -14.38
N GLY A 123 0.45 13.89 -15.53
CA GLY A 123 1.65 13.34 -16.17
C GLY A 123 1.75 11.81 -16.11
N ASP A 124 2.97 11.28 -16.20
CA ASP A 124 3.19 9.84 -16.16
C ASP A 124 3.06 9.30 -14.72
N PRO A 125 2.39 8.16 -14.50
CA PRO A 125 2.15 7.63 -13.16
C PRO A 125 3.41 7.20 -12.40
N LEU A 126 4.53 6.84 -13.05
CA LEU A 126 5.75 6.38 -12.36
C LEU A 126 6.94 7.33 -12.47
N ILE A 127 6.91 8.28 -13.41
CA ILE A 127 8.05 9.14 -13.70
C ILE A 127 7.77 10.56 -13.19
N PRO A 128 8.51 11.05 -12.17
CA PRO A 128 8.45 12.44 -11.73
C PRO A 128 8.70 13.43 -12.89
N HIS A 129 8.13 14.63 -12.81
CA HIS A 129 8.29 15.67 -13.84
C HIS A 129 8.67 17.03 -13.23
N ALA A 130 8.86 18.04 -14.09
CA ALA A 130 9.44 19.33 -13.69
C ALA A 130 8.67 20.07 -12.59
N ASP A 131 7.34 19.94 -12.58
CA ASP A 131 6.46 20.59 -11.59
C ASP A 131 6.30 19.76 -10.31
N SER A 132 6.90 18.56 -10.26
CA SER A 132 6.82 17.67 -9.12
C SER A 132 7.68 18.12 -7.94
N ASP A 133 7.19 17.86 -6.73
CA ASP A 133 7.98 18.03 -5.50
C ASP A 133 9.05 16.93 -5.39
N TYR A 134 10.27 17.35 -5.05
CA TYR A 134 11.42 16.48 -4.81
C TYR A 134 11.85 16.43 -3.34
N ALA A 135 11.04 16.98 -2.42
CA ALA A 135 11.32 17.01 -0.99
C ALA A 135 11.61 15.61 -0.42
N GLY A 136 10.82 14.61 -0.81
CA GLY A 136 11.06 13.22 -0.40
C GLY A 136 12.46 12.72 -0.77
N LEU A 137 12.90 12.93 -2.01
CA LEU A 137 14.25 12.56 -2.45
C LEU A 137 15.34 13.36 -1.73
N ARG A 138 15.10 14.66 -1.51
CA ARG A 138 16.03 15.53 -0.81
C ARG A 138 16.26 15.02 0.61
N ASP A 139 15.20 14.66 1.31
CA ASP A 139 15.28 14.23 2.71
C ASP A 139 16.00 12.88 2.83
N GLU A 140 15.77 11.95 1.89
CA GLU A 140 16.52 10.69 1.77
C GLU A 140 18.03 10.93 1.52
N LEU A 141 18.36 11.88 0.63
CA LEU A 141 19.76 12.26 0.37
C LEU A 141 20.43 12.90 1.59
N VAL A 142 19.71 13.74 2.33
CA VAL A 142 20.21 14.38 3.56
C VAL A 142 20.45 13.32 4.63
N ALA A 143 19.54 12.35 4.78
CA ALA A 143 19.65 11.27 5.75
C ALA A 143 20.90 10.40 5.57
N ILE A 144 21.36 10.21 4.32
CA ILE A 144 22.60 9.48 4.02
C ILE A 144 23.86 10.36 4.11
N GLY A 145 23.75 11.60 4.61
CA GLY A 145 24.89 12.44 4.97
C GLY A 145 25.21 13.57 3.98
N THR A 146 24.34 13.88 3.02
CA THR A 146 24.55 15.07 2.17
C THR A 146 24.05 16.36 2.83
N ASN A 147 24.69 17.49 2.51
CA ASN A 147 24.15 18.79 2.93
C ASN A 147 22.97 19.22 2.05
N ARG A 148 22.07 20.03 2.61
CA ARG A 148 20.82 20.44 1.93
C ARG A 148 21.05 21.14 0.58
N HIS A 149 22.13 21.89 0.42
CA HIS A 149 22.45 22.54 -0.86
C HIS A 149 22.80 21.52 -1.95
N ALA A 150 23.68 20.57 -1.63
CA ALA A 150 24.06 19.48 -2.53
C ALA A 150 22.86 18.58 -2.86
N ALA A 151 22.04 18.21 -1.85
CA ALA A 151 20.79 17.49 -2.05
C ALA A 151 19.89 18.18 -3.07
N ASN A 152 19.62 19.47 -2.87
CA ASN A 152 18.76 20.26 -3.77
C ASN A 152 19.31 20.31 -5.20
N LYS A 153 20.63 20.47 -5.36
CA LYS A 153 21.27 20.47 -6.69
C LYS A 153 21.08 19.13 -7.39
N THR A 154 21.30 18.01 -6.70
CA THR A 154 21.09 16.65 -7.23
C THR A 154 19.62 16.39 -7.54
N CYS A 155 18.69 16.72 -6.64
CA CYS A 155 17.26 16.56 -6.85
C CYS A 155 16.78 17.33 -8.08
N ARG A 156 17.16 18.61 -8.23
CA ARG A 156 16.78 19.41 -9.40
C ARG A 156 17.27 18.79 -10.71
N ALA A 157 18.52 18.35 -10.75
CA ALA A 157 19.08 17.69 -11.92
C ALA A 157 18.34 16.38 -12.24
N MET A 158 18.02 15.57 -11.23
CA MET A 158 17.27 14.33 -11.40
C MET A 158 15.83 14.57 -11.84
N THR A 159 15.14 15.57 -11.30
CA THR A 159 13.79 15.95 -11.72
C THR A 159 13.74 16.48 -13.15
N GLN A 160 14.73 17.27 -13.56
CA GLN A 160 14.85 17.69 -14.97
C GLN A 160 15.09 16.50 -15.90
N GLU A 161 15.91 15.55 -15.49
CA GLU A 161 16.16 14.35 -16.27
C GLU A 161 14.93 13.45 -16.36
N ALA A 162 14.22 13.26 -15.25
CA ALA A 162 12.96 12.52 -15.22
C ALA A 162 11.91 13.16 -16.12
N HIS A 163 11.79 14.50 -16.09
CA HIS A 163 10.93 15.22 -17.02
C HIS A 163 11.27 14.95 -18.49
N ARG A 164 12.55 15.01 -18.88
CA ARG A 164 12.97 14.70 -20.26
C ARG A 164 12.64 13.27 -20.66
N VAL A 165 12.93 12.31 -19.78
CA VAL A 165 12.66 10.89 -20.00
C VAL A 165 11.15 10.64 -20.13
N GLY A 166 10.33 11.22 -19.24
CA GLY A 166 8.87 11.13 -19.28
C GLY A 166 8.27 11.76 -20.53
N GLN A 167 8.73 12.94 -20.94
CA GLN A 167 8.29 13.59 -22.19
C GLN A 167 8.60 12.75 -23.43
N ARG A 168 9.76 12.09 -23.48
CA ARG A 168 10.09 11.15 -24.56
C ARG A 168 9.16 9.94 -24.55
N LEU A 169 8.95 9.32 -23.39
CA LEU A 169 8.04 8.18 -23.23
C LEU A 169 6.62 8.53 -23.72
N LEU A 170 6.09 9.69 -23.33
CA LEU A 170 4.75 10.15 -23.73
C LEU A 170 4.63 10.38 -25.25
N ARG A 171 5.68 10.90 -25.91
CA ARG A 171 5.68 11.08 -27.38
C ARG A 171 5.60 9.73 -28.11
N GLU A 172 6.20 8.70 -27.54
CA GLU A 172 6.26 7.34 -28.07
C GLU A 172 5.01 6.50 -27.70
N GLN A 173 4.10 7.03 -26.87
CA GLN A 173 2.82 6.40 -26.52
C GLN A 173 1.86 6.24 -27.72
N SER A 174 2.21 6.83 -28.86
CA SER A 174 1.42 6.86 -30.10
C SER A 174 1.39 5.53 -30.88
N HIS A 175 2.08 4.49 -30.42
CA HIS A 175 2.09 3.19 -31.09
C HIS A 175 1.04 2.25 -30.48
N LYS A 176 0.06 1.83 -31.30
CA LYS A 176 -0.93 0.79 -30.94
C LYS A 176 -0.23 -0.43 -30.35
N GLY A 177 -0.84 -1.04 -29.33
CA GLY A 177 -0.35 -2.28 -28.73
C GLY A 177 0.04 -3.30 -29.81
N GLY A 178 1.25 -3.86 -29.70
CA GLY A 178 1.72 -4.85 -30.66
C GLY A 178 0.78 -6.06 -30.74
N LYS A 179 0.80 -6.82 -31.84
CA LYS A 179 -0.03 -8.04 -32.01
C LYS A 179 0.26 -9.16 -31.00
N LYS A 180 1.28 -9.00 -30.17
CA LYS A 180 1.67 -9.99 -29.16
C LYS A 180 0.94 -9.67 -27.87
N HIS A 181 0.47 -10.73 -27.21
CA HIS A 181 -0.14 -10.66 -25.89
C HIS A 181 0.79 -11.30 -24.85
N ALA A 182 0.63 -10.90 -23.60
CA ALA A 182 1.25 -11.57 -22.47
C ALA A 182 0.68 -12.99 -22.32
N THR A 183 1.49 -13.88 -21.75
CA THR A 183 1.09 -15.28 -21.51
C THR A 183 1.21 -15.62 -20.04
N ILE A 184 0.26 -16.40 -19.52
CA ILE A 184 0.30 -16.96 -18.17
C ILE A 184 0.61 -18.46 -18.30
N LYS A 185 1.64 -18.93 -17.59
CA LYS A 185 2.03 -20.35 -17.58
C LYS A 185 2.16 -20.86 -16.15
N PRO A 186 1.68 -22.08 -15.86
CA PRO A 186 1.93 -22.70 -14.56
C PRO A 186 3.42 -23.04 -14.39
N SER A 187 3.88 -23.00 -13.14
CA SER A 187 5.16 -23.49 -12.62
C SER A 187 4.87 -24.31 -11.35
N ASP A 188 5.87 -24.96 -10.77
CA ASP A 188 5.71 -25.89 -9.63
C ASP A 188 4.79 -25.38 -8.49
N ASP A 189 5.01 -24.16 -8.00
CA ASP A 189 4.28 -23.58 -6.86
C ASP A 189 3.69 -22.17 -7.14
N HIS A 190 3.80 -21.69 -8.38
CA HIS A 190 3.37 -20.35 -8.79
C HIS A 190 3.07 -20.30 -10.29
N PHE A 191 2.68 -19.14 -10.78
CA PHE A 191 2.47 -18.85 -12.21
C PHE A 191 3.48 -17.82 -12.69
N ILE A 192 3.86 -17.94 -13.95
CA ILE A 192 4.73 -17.01 -14.65
C ILE A 192 3.91 -16.22 -15.67
N VAL A 193 3.92 -14.91 -15.55
CA VAL A 193 3.33 -13.97 -16.51
C VAL A 193 4.46 -13.38 -17.34
N SER A 194 4.46 -13.62 -18.65
CA SER A 194 5.56 -13.25 -19.54
C SER A 194 5.13 -12.37 -20.70
N TYR A 195 5.95 -11.36 -21.00
CA TYR A 195 5.84 -10.55 -22.21
C TYR A 195 7.20 -9.96 -22.58
N GLY A 196 7.55 -9.92 -23.87
CA GLY A 196 8.72 -9.20 -24.36
C GLY A 196 10.07 -9.65 -23.77
N GLY A 197 10.18 -10.90 -23.33
CA GLY A 197 11.38 -11.44 -22.66
C GLY A 197 11.42 -11.23 -21.15
N THR A 198 10.50 -10.46 -20.59
CA THR A 198 10.34 -10.26 -19.13
C THR A 198 9.34 -11.28 -18.58
N SER A 199 9.63 -11.83 -17.41
CA SER A 199 8.80 -12.84 -16.73
C SER A 199 8.62 -12.46 -15.26
N LEU A 200 7.36 -12.41 -14.82
CA LEU A 200 6.95 -12.01 -13.48
C LEU A 200 6.26 -13.18 -12.79
N ARG A 201 6.47 -13.32 -11.48
CA ARG A 201 5.85 -14.39 -10.67
C ARG A 201 4.54 -13.93 -10.05
N ILE A 202 3.59 -14.83 -9.93
CA ILE A 202 2.38 -14.64 -9.12
C ILE A 202 1.92 -15.97 -8.51
N ASN A 203 1.53 -15.98 -7.23
CA ASN A 203 0.95 -17.17 -6.60
C ASN A 203 -0.52 -17.38 -7.01
N LYS A 204 -1.00 -18.63 -6.88
CA LYS A 204 -2.36 -19.02 -7.28
C LYS A 204 -3.45 -18.17 -6.61
N LEU A 205 -3.33 -17.91 -5.30
CA LEU A 205 -4.34 -17.17 -4.55
C LEU A 205 -4.54 -15.74 -5.09
N HIS A 206 -3.45 -15.05 -5.43
CA HIS A 206 -3.54 -13.71 -6.01
C HIS A 206 -3.97 -13.75 -7.47
N LEU A 207 -3.58 -14.76 -8.25
CA LEU A 207 -4.06 -14.92 -9.62
C LEU A 207 -5.59 -15.05 -9.66
N ASP A 208 -6.15 -15.92 -8.83
CA ASP A 208 -7.60 -16.17 -8.75
C ASP A 208 -8.37 -14.92 -8.29
N LYS A 209 -7.84 -14.24 -7.28
CA LYS A 209 -8.37 -12.95 -6.81
C LYS A 209 -8.41 -11.92 -7.94
N LEU A 210 -7.28 -11.73 -8.64
CA LEU A 210 -7.17 -10.71 -9.68
C LEU A 210 -8.02 -11.03 -10.90
N GLU A 211 -8.16 -12.30 -11.27
CA GLU A 211 -9.08 -12.72 -12.33
C GLU A 211 -10.53 -12.38 -11.95
N THR A 212 -10.93 -12.67 -10.71
CA THR A 212 -12.28 -12.33 -10.20
C THR A 212 -12.52 -10.82 -10.18
N LEU A 213 -11.55 -10.03 -9.70
CA LEU A 213 -11.63 -8.56 -9.70
C LEU A 213 -11.70 -8.02 -11.12
N TYR A 214 -10.90 -8.57 -12.03
CA TYR A 214 -10.91 -8.19 -13.43
C TYR A 214 -12.27 -8.44 -14.07
N ASP A 215 -12.80 -9.66 -13.96
CA ASP A 215 -14.11 -10.04 -14.49
C ASP A 215 -15.23 -9.10 -14.01
N ARG A 216 -15.17 -8.69 -12.73
CA ARG A 216 -16.15 -7.80 -12.12
C ARG A 216 -16.06 -6.34 -12.62
N HIS A 217 -14.85 -5.82 -12.87
CA HIS A 217 -14.66 -4.38 -13.03
C HIS A 217 -14.19 -3.94 -14.42
N HIS A 218 -13.49 -4.78 -15.19
CA HIS A 218 -12.83 -4.39 -16.43
C HIS A 218 -13.79 -3.77 -17.47
N ALA A 219 -15.01 -4.29 -17.60
CA ALA A 219 -15.98 -3.81 -18.57
C ALA A 219 -16.45 -2.38 -18.25
N ALA A 220 -16.79 -2.11 -16.99
CA ALA A 220 -17.18 -0.78 -16.52
C ALA A 220 -16.02 0.21 -16.58
N ALA A 221 -14.78 -0.27 -16.39
CA ALA A 221 -13.57 0.53 -16.56
C ALA A 221 -13.25 0.87 -18.03
N GLY A 222 -14.01 0.37 -19.02
CA GLY A 222 -13.70 0.58 -20.44
C GLY A 222 -12.55 -0.30 -20.96
N ALA A 223 -12.16 -1.33 -20.22
CA ALA A 223 -11.12 -2.30 -20.57
C ALA A 223 -11.65 -3.59 -21.22
N LYS A 224 -12.91 -3.61 -21.70
CA LYS A 224 -13.58 -4.79 -22.30
C LYS A 224 -12.78 -5.47 -23.43
N ALA A 225 -11.98 -4.71 -24.19
CA ALA A 225 -11.20 -5.22 -25.30
C ALA A 225 -9.77 -5.64 -24.91
N ILE A 226 -9.35 -5.40 -23.66
CA ILE A 226 -8.01 -5.75 -23.17
C ILE A 226 -8.08 -7.18 -22.63
N GLN A 227 -7.02 -7.97 -22.82
CA GLN A 227 -6.97 -9.32 -22.25
C GLN A 227 -6.53 -9.27 -20.79
N PHE A 228 -7.07 -10.15 -19.95
CA PHE A 228 -6.65 -10.28 -18.55
C PHE A 228 -5.13 -10.45 -18.42
N ALA A 229 -4.51 -11.30 -19.24
CA ALA A 229 -3.07 -11.55 -19.19
C ALA A 229 -2.23 -10.28 -19.46
N ASP A 230 -2.65 -9.44 -20.41
CA ASP A 230 -1.97 -8.17 -20.71
C ASP A 230 -2.07 -7.20 -19.54
N MET A 231 -3.28 -7.06 -18.97
CA MET A 231 -3.50 -6.17 -17.85
C MET A 231 -2.79 -6.66 -16.59
N LEU A 232 -2.82 -7.97 -16.32
CA LEU A 232 -2.07 -8.60 -15.23
C LEU A 232 -0.57 -8.36 -15.35
N PHE A 233 -0.01 -8.51 -16.56
CA PHE A 233 1.39 -8.17 -16.80
C PHE A 233 1.67 -6.69 -16.50
N CYS A 234 0.80 -5.79 -16.93
CA CYS A 234 0.98 -4.35 -16.69
C CYS A 234 0.95 -4.00 -15.20
N ILE A 235 -0.02 -4.50 -14.41
CA ILE A 235 -0.05 -4.21 -12.96
C ILE A 235 1.13 -4.83 -12.23
N LEU A 236 1.56 -6.06 -12.59
CA LEU A 236 2.72 -6.68 -11.96
C LEU A 236 3.97 -5.86 -12.23
N LEU A 237 4.20 -5.44 -13.48
CA LEU A 237 5.38 -4.69 -13.87
C LEU A 237 5.35 -3.25 -13.31
N ARG A 238 4.17 -2.62 -13.27
CA ARG A 238 3.93 -1.30 -12.68
C ARG A 238 4.40 -1.26 -11.23
N TYR A 239 3.92 -2.20 -10.42
CA TYR A 239 4.27 -2.28 -9.00
C TYR A 239 5.67 -2.87 -8.75
N GLU A 240 6.22 -3.69 -9.65
CA GLU A 240 7.61 -4.14 -9.55
C GLU A 240 8.61 -3.02 -9.87
N SER A 241 8.24 -2.10 -10.76
CA SER A 241 9.07 -0.92 -11.09
C SER A 241 9.30 -0.01 -9.87
N LEU A 242 8.42 -0.12 -8.86
CA LEU A 242 8.66 0.38 -7.51
C LEU A 242 9.43 -0.72 -6.73
N ASP A 243 10.69 -0.47 -6.35
CA ASP A 243 11.62 -1.50 -5.83
C ASP A 243 11.16 -2.16 -4.52
N GLY A 244 10.17 -1.58 -3.83
CA GLY A 244 9.72 -1.90 -2.48
C GLY A 244 8.36 -2.59 -2.42
N GLY A 245 8.29 -3.60 -1.55
CA GLY A 245 7.02 -4.00 -0.92
C GLY A 245 6.68 -3.12 0.29
N GLY A 246 7.56 -2.17 0.66
CA GLY A 246 7.44 -1.41 1.90
C GLY A 246 6.13 -0.63 2.02
N PHE A 247 5.66 -0.05 0.92
CA PHE A 247 4.43 0.74 0.84
C PHE A 247 3.16 -0.09 0.54
N GLN A 248 3.27 -1.41 0.47
CA GLN A 248 2.16 -2.31 0.14
C GLN A 248 1.81 -3.27 1.28
N ALA A 249 2.33 -3.04 2.47
CA ALA A 249 1.91 -3.82 3.64
C ALA A 249 0.44 -3.53 3.96
N ALA A 250 -0.28 -4.57 4.37
CA ALA A 250 -1.70 -4.49 4.66
C ALA A 250 -2.01 -5.09 6.03
N LEU A 251 -3.18 -4.77 6.57
CA LEU A 251 -3.71 -5.49 7.72
C LEU A 251 -3.95 -6.96 7.34
N ASN A 252 -3.90 -7.83 8.33
CA ASN A 252 -4.29 -9.23 8.11
C ASN A 252 -5.83 -9.38 8.16
N GLU A 253 -6.32 -10.54 7.74
CA GLU A 253 -7.75 -10.82 7.64
C GLU A 253 -8.50 -10.66 8.94
N ASP A 254 -7.90 -11.02 10.08
CA ASP A 254 -8.58 -10.95 11.36
C ASP A 254 -8.82 -9.49 11.74
N CYS A 255 -7.88 -8.60 11.44
CA CYS A 255 -8.09 -7.16 11.63
C CYS A 255 -9.28 -6.70 10.79
N PHE A 256 -9.29 -7.00 9.49
CA PHE A 256 -10.40 -6.63 8.62
C PHE A 256 -11.74 -7.24 9.05
N ASN A 257 -11.75 -8.47 9.57
CA ASN A 257 -12.96 -9.11 10.08
C ASN A 257 -13.51 -8.33 11.28
N VAL A 258 -12.66 -7.91 12.22
CA VAL A 258 -13.07 -7.06 13.35
C VAL A 258 -13.55 -5.69 12.87
N LEU A 259 -12.86 -5.07 11.90
CA LEU A 259 -13.29 -3.79 11.32
C LEU A 259 -14.65 -3.89 10.62
N LEU A 260 -14.92 -4.99 9.93
CA LEU A 260 -16.20 -5.24 9.28
C LEU A 260 -17.31 -5.51 10.30
N GLU A 261 -17.04 -6.31 11.32
CA GLU A 261 -18.02 -6.70 12.34
C GLU A 261 -18.47 -5.51 13.19
N HIS A 262 -17.53 -4.70 13.68
CA HIS A 262 -17.84 -3.62 14.64
C HIS A 262 -18.14 -2.28 13.97
N PHE A 263 -17.57 -2.02 12.79
CA PHE A 263 -17.63 -0.71 12.15
C PHE A 263 -18.22 -0.74 10.75
N ASP A 264 -18.60 -1.91 10.22
CA ASP A 264 -19.07 -2.07 8.84
C ASP A 264 -18.07 -1.47 7.83
N CYS A 265 -16.76 -1.63 8.10
CA CYS A 265 -15.70 -1.11 7.25
C CYS A 265 -15.57 -1.97 5.97
N ARG A 266 -15.81 -1.36 4.80
CA ARG A 266 -15.98 -2.09 3.52
C ARG A 266 -15.05 -1.64 2.39
N MET A 267 -14.13 -0.72 2.67
CA MET A 267 -13.27 -0.13 1.64
C MET A 267 -11.97 0.40 2.26
N GLU A 268 -10.89 0.27 1.50
CA GLU A 268 -9.54 0.71 1.88
C GLU A 268 -9.17 1.99 1.12
N CYS A 269 -8.81 3.03 1.87
CA CYS A 269 -8.38 4.33 1.35
C CYS A 269 -7.01 4.24 0.63
N PHE A 270 -6.17 3.26 1.00
CA PHE A 270 -4.84 3.10 0.41
C PHE A 270 -4.53 1.61 0.21
N ALA A 271 -4.67 1.14 -1.02
CA ALA A 271 -4.39 -0.25 -1.38
C ALA A 271 -3.84 -0.38 -2.80
N SER A 272 -3.71 -1.63 -3.23
CA SER A 272 -3.42 -2.07 -4.59
C SER A 272 -4.33 -3.25 -4.93
N PRO A 273 -4.48 -3.61 -6.22
CA PRO A 273 -5.16 -4.84 -6.60
C PRO A 273 -4.59 -6.09 -5.88
N PHE A 274 -3.31 -6.06 -5.51
CA PHE A 274 -2.65 -7.16 -4.82
C PHE A 274 -3.06 -7.26 -3.36
N ASN A 275 -3.08 -6.14 -2.62
CA ASN A 275 -3.23 -6.18 -1.17
C ASN A 275 -4.63 -5.84 -0.65
N CYS A 276 -5.57 -5.39 -1.50
CA CYS A 276 -6.92 -5.06 -1.07
C CYS A 276 -7.66 -6.25 -0.43
N ARG A 277 -8.41 -5.98 0.64
CA ARG A 277 -9.35 -6.92 1.25
C ARG A 277 -10.67 -6.95 0.48
N TYR A 278 -11.13 -5.82 -0.04
CA TYR A 278 -12.46 -5.67 -0.62
C TYR A 278 -12.43 -5.50 -2.15
N GLY A 279 -13.60 -5.54 -2.80
CA GLY A 279 -13.66 -5.37 -4.27
C GLY A 279 -13.46 -3.95 -4.77
N HIS A 280 -13.59 -2.95 -3.87
CA HIS A 280 -13.32 -1.56 -4.18
C HIS A 280 -12.34 -0.97 -3.17
N PHE A 281 -11.43 -0.13 -3.66
CA PHE A 281 -10.36 0.48 -2.90
C PHE A 281 -9.84 1.72 -3.63
N CYS A 282 -9.07 2.57 -2.96
CA CYS A 282 -8.29 3.62 -3.60
C CYS A 282 -6.86 3.14 -3.78
N SER A 283 -6.21 3.55 -4.88
CA SER A 283 -4.85 3.12 -5.22
C SER A 283 -4.04 4.21 -5.92
N ALA A 284 -2.75 3.95 -6.07
CA ALA A 284 -1.82 4.89 -6.68
C ALA A 284 -1.95 4.98 -8.20
N PHE A 285 -2.47 3.98 -8.91
CA PHE A 285 -2.38 3.89 -10.37
C PHE A 285 -3.73 3.63 -11.03
N LEU A 286 -4.58 4.66 -11.12
CA LEU A 286 -5.92 4.52 -11.72
C LEU A 286 -5.88 3.92 -13.14
N ASP A 287 -4.88 4.26 -13.95
CA ASP A 287 -4.77 3.79 -15.34
C ASP A 287 -4.65 2.26 -15.46
N THR A 288 -4.06 1.59 -14.48
CA THR A 288 -3.95 0.12 -14.45
C THR A 288 -4.96 -0.52 -13.50
N ASP A 289 -5.21 0.12 -12.36
CA ASP A 289 -5.87 -0.53 -11.22
C ASP A 289 -7.40 -0.43 -11.29
N MET A 290 -7.93 0.51 -12.08
CA MET A 290 -9.39 0.68 -12.24
C MET A 290 -10.04 -0.58 -12.83
N ALA A 291 -9.33 -1.32 -13.69
CA ALA A 291 -9.79 -2.60 -14.23
C ALA A 291 -9.96 -3.69 -13.15
N PHE A 292 -9.46 -3.45 -11.93
CA PHE A 292 -9.55 -4.36 -10.79
C PHE A 292 -10.33 -3.75 -9.60
N GLY A 293 -11.05 -2.65 -9.82
CA GLY A 293 -11.95 -2.07 -8.80
C GLY A 293 -11.44 -0.81 -8.10
N SER A 294 -10.29 -0.26 -8.51
CA SER A 294 -9.77 0.98 -7.93
C SER A 294 -10.63 2.22 -8.26
N PHE A 295 -10.84 3.08 -7.27
CA PHE A 295 -11.35 4.45 -7.43
C PHE A 295 -10.26 5.50 -7.73
N GLY A 296 -9.00 5.06 -7.82
CA GLY A 296 -7.83 5.92 -7.99
C GLY A 296 -7.38 6.54 -6.68
N SER A 297 -6.78 7.72 -6.75
CA SER A 297 -6.22 8.39 -5.58
C SER A 297 -7.26 8.71 -4.52
N PHE A 298 -6.91 8.41 -3.26
CA PHE A 298 -7.73 8.80 -2.11
C PHE A 298 -8.01 10.31 -2.05
N PHE A 299 -7.07 11.13 -2.54
CA PHE A 299 -7.20 12.59 -2.47
C PHE A 299 -8.27 13.16 -3.41
N ASP A 300 -8.80 12.35 -4.34
CA ASP A 300 -9.92 12.71 -5.20
C ASP A 300 -11.18 11.90 -4.87
N PHE A 301 -11.06 10.99 -3.90
CA PHE A 301 -12.15 10.19 -3.39
C PHE A 301 -12.87 10.94 -2.27
N THR A 302 -14.17 11.17 -2.45
CA THR A 302 -15.01 11.80 -1.43
C THR A 302 -16.23 10.91 -1.19
N PRO A 303 -16.34 10.29 0.00
CA PRO A 303 -17.53 9.55 0.38
C PRO A 303 -18.58 10.45 1.03
N SER A 304 -19.87 10.19 0.80
CA SER A 304 -20.97 10.83 1.54
C SER A 304 -21.24 10.17 2.89
N SER A 305 -20.95 8.88 3.02
CA SER A 305 -21.11 8.07 4.22
C SER A 305 -20.31 6.77 4.12
N GLY A 306 -20.17 6.05 5.23
CA GLY A 306 -19.48 4.76 5.29
C GLY A 306 -18.39 4.72 6.35
N CYS A 307 -17.80 3.55 6.52
CA CYS A 307 -16.58 3.36 7.31
C CYS A 307 -15.46 2.86 6.40
N PHE A 308 -14.30 3.50 6.52
CA PHE A 308 -13.16 3.29 5.64
C PHE A 308 -11.89 3.01 6.44
N GLU A 309 -11.13 2.02 6.01
CA GLU A 309 -9.79 1.74 6.54
C GLU A 309 -8.79 2.63 5.82
N ALA A 310 -7.78 3.14 6.54
CA ALA A 310 -6.70 3.90 5.95
C ALA A 310 -5.35 3.52 6.55
N ASN A 311 -4.59 2.74 5.80
CA ASN A 311 -3.18 2.43 6.06
C ASN A 311 -2.29 3.04 4.94
N PRO A 312 -1.99 4.35 5.00
CA PRO A 312 -1.24 5.05 3.95
C PRO A 312 0.22 4.57 3.88
N PRO A 313 0.92 4.75 2.74
CA PRO A 313 2.39 4.72 2.73
C PRO A 313 2.95 5.66 3.80
N PHE A 314 3.97 5.20 4.53
CA PHE A 314 4.54 5.92 5.69
C PHE A 314 5.45 7.09 5.26
N VAL A 315 4.87 8.03 4.52
CA VAL A 315 5.49 9.25 4.03
C VAL A 315 4.84 10.43 4.78
N PRO A 316 5.59 11.20 5.59
CA PRO A 316 5.01 12.24 6.45
C PRO A 316 4.12 13.26 5.74
N ALA A 317 4.52 13.72 4.55
CA ALA A 317 3.74 14.65 3.74
C ALA A 317 2.39 14.04 3.27
N LEU A 318 2.39 12.75 2.96
CA LEU A 318 1.20 12.01 2.52
C LEU A 318 0.24 11.82 3.70
N ILE A 319 0.72 11.41 4.87
CA ILE A 319 -0.09 11.27 6.09
C ILE A 319 -0.72 12.61 6.46
N SER A 320 0.03 13.70 6.38
CA SER A 320 -0.47 15.05 6.67
C SER A 320 -1.56 15.49 5.69
N LYS A 321 -1.38 15.20 4.39
CA LYS A 321 -2.43 15.46 3.37
C LYS A 321 -3.66 14.60 3.59
N MET A 322 -3.49 13.34 3.97
CA MET A 322 -4.58 12.40 4.27
C MET A 322 -5.44 12.92 5.43
N ALA A 323 -4.82 13.33 6.53
CA ALA A 323 -5.53 13.89 7.69
C ALA A 323 -6.37 15.11 7.27
N LYS A 324 -5.78 16.06 6.53
CA LYS A 324 -6.47 17.27 6.02
C LYS A 324 -7.65 16.93 5.10
N HIS A 325 -7.49 15.94 4.22
CA HIS A 325 -8.55 15.46 3.34
C HIS A 325 -9.71 14.82 4.13
N MET A 326 -9.40 13.95 5.10
CA MET A 326 -10.40 13.33 5.97
C MET A 326 -11.15 14.36 6.82
N THR A 327 -10.47 15.39 7.33
CA THR A 327 -11.10 16.52 8.01
C THR A 327 -12.13 17.17 7.11
N THR A 328 -11.76 17.49 5.87
CA THR A 328 -12.67 18.08 4.88
C THR A 328 -13.88 17.19 4.61
N CYS A 329 -13.67 15.88 4.43
CA CYS A 329 -14.76 14.92 4.24
C CYS A 329 -15.71 14.86 5.45
N LEU A 330 -15.19 14.81 6.67
CA LEU A 330 -15.99 14.75 7.90
C LEU A 330 -16.76 16.05 8.18
N GLU A 331 -16.18 17.20 7.83
CA GLU A 331 -16.82 18.51 7.97
C GLU A 331 -17.95 18.72 6.96
N ASN A 332 -17.77 18.22 5.73
CA ASN A 332 -18.75 18.34 4.65
C ASN A 332 -19.82 17.24 4.67
N ALA A 333 -19.64 16.19 5.47
CA ALA A 333 -20.64 15.13 5.59
C ALA A 333 -21.96 15.67 6.15
N ALA A 334 -23.08 15.25 5.57
CA ALA A 334 -24.40 15.61 6.08
C ALA A 334 -24.57 15.13 7.53
N ALA A 335 -25.26 15.91 8.37
CA ALA A 335 -25.35 15.67 9.81
C ALA A 335 -25.90 14.28 10.19
N ASN A 336 -26.73 13.69 9.33
CA ASN A 336 -27.33 12.36 9.49
C ASN A 336 -26.60 11.25 8.71
N ALA A 337 -25.55 11.58 7.97
CA ALA A 337 -24.77 10.62 7.20
C ALA A 337 -23.57 10.14 8.02
N PRO A 338 -23.54 8.87 8.48
CA PRO A 338 -22.43 8.38 9.30
C PRO A 338 -21.17 8.24 8.45
N LEU A 339 -20.10 8.92 8.85
CA LEU A 339 -18.79 8.83 8.21
C LEU A 339 -17.70 8.53 9.24
N CYS A 340 -16.94 7.47 9.00
CA CYS A 340 -15.89 6.96 9.87
C CYS A 340 -14.61 6.66 9.06
N PHE A 341 -13.45 7.05 9.59
CA PHE A 341 -12.15 6.64 9.10
C PHE A 341 -11.39 5.95 10.25
N ILE A 342 -10.93 4.72 10.01
CA ILE A 342 -10.08 3.96 10.92
C ILE A 342 -8.68 3.98 10.34
N ILE A 343 -7.77 4.67 11.03
CA ILE A 343 -6.51 5.16 10.46
C ILE A 343 -5.34 4.47 11.16
N ILE A 344 -4.49 3.79 10.40
CA ILE A 344 -3.39 2.97 10.91
C ILE A 344 -2.09 3.57 10.40
N ILE A 345 -1.32 4.19 11.29
CA ILE A 345 -0.02 4.79 10.96
C ILE A 345 1.03 4.48 12.04
N PRO A 346 2.32 4.60 11.76
CA PRO A 346 3.36 4.50 12.78
C PRO A 346 3.12 5.54 13.88
N ALA A 347 3.44 5.20 15.11
CA ALA A 347 3.36 6.11 16.26
C ALA A 347 4.49 7.16 16.24
N TRP A 348 4.57 7.94 15.15
CA TRP A 348 5.54 9.01 14.96
C TRP A 348 4.99 10.32 15.53
N GLU A 349 4.90 10.39 16.86
CA GLU A 349 4.22 11.46 17.61
C GLU A 349 4.74 12.88 17.35
N HIS A 350 5.97 12.99 16.83
CA HIS A 350 6.63 14.25 16.48
C HIS A 350 6.27 14.78 15.08
N THR A 351 5.54 14.01 14.26
CA THR A 351 5.19 14.40 12.89
C THR A 351 3.86 15.15 12.84
N GLU A 352 3.77 16.15 11.95
CA GLU A 352 2.54 16.95 11.76
C GLU A 352 1.32 16.06 11.52
N GLY A 353 1.43 15.09 10.61
CA GLY A 353 0.34 14.18 10.28
C GLY A 353 -0.18 13.38 11.48
N TRP A 354 0.71 12.88 12.35
CA TRP A 354 0.29 12.17 13.56
C TRP A 354 -0.39 13.12 14.56
N GLN A 355 0.16 14.32 14.76
CA GLN A 355 -0.41 15.31 15.69
C GLN A 355 -1.79 15.80 15.25
N LEU A 356 -1.97 16.01 13.94
CA LEU A 356 -3.29 16.32 13.36
C LEU A 356 -4.31 15.23 13.66
N LEU A 357 -3.89 13.96 13.56
CA LEU A 357 -4.73 12.78 13.85
C LEU A 357 -5.15 12.71 15.32
N GLU A 358 -4.19 12.84 16.23
CA GLU A 358 -4.43 12.75 17.68
C GLU A 358 -5.30 13.90 18.19
N GLN A 359 -5.05 15.13 17.75
CA GLN A 359 -5.67 16.35 18.30
C GLN A 359 -7.01 16.71 17.65
N SER A 360 -7.44 15.97 16.63
CA SER A 360 -8.68 16.26 15.92
C SER A 360 -9.91 16.03 16.79
N ARG A 361 -10.87 16.94 16.71
CA ARG A 361 -12.20 16.81 17.32
C ARG A 361 -12.99 15.57 16.87
N PHE A 362 -12.60 14.98 15.74
CA PHE A 362 -13.22 13.76 15.22
C PHE A 362 -12.63 12.50 15.85
N ASN A 363 -11.45 12.56 16.46
CA ASN A 363 -10.81 11.40 17.08
C ASN A 363 -11.58 10.97 18.33
N GLN A 364 -12.11 9.75 18.32
CA GLN A 364 -12.86 9.18 19.44
C GLN A 364 -11.98 8.31 20.34
N HIS A 365 -10.93 7.72 19.79
CA HIS A 365 -10.00 6.88 20.51
C HIS A 365 -8.69 6.71 19.72
N THR A 366 -7.59 6.54 20.45
CA THR A 366 -6.31 6.16 19.87
C THR A 366 -5.83 4.86 20.50
N LEU A 367 -5.83 3.79 19.70
CA LEU A 367 -5.32 2.49 20.10
C LEU A 367 -3.82 2.40 19.77
N HIS A 368 -2.99 2.35 20.80
CA HIS A 368 -1.55 2.14 20.65
C HIS A 368 -1.20 0.64 20.63
N LEU A 369 -0.39 0.23 19.66
CA LEU A 369 0.12 -1.12 19.45
C LEU A 369 1.65 -1.11 19.46
N SER A 370 2.25 -1.78 20.45
CA SER A 370 3.72 -1.90 20.52
C SER A 370 4.27 -2.79 19.40
N GLN A 371 5.38 -2.38 18.80
CA GLN A 371 6.11 -3.03 17.71
C GLN A 371 6.29 -4.53 17.90
N LYS A 372 6.60 -4.96 19.13
CA LYS A 372 6.88 -6.38 19.45
C LYS A 372 5.64 -7.27 19.40
N ASN A 373 4.44 -6.67 19.49
CA ASN A 373 3.20 -7.39 19.72
C ASN A 373 2.25 -7.38 18.52
N HIS A 374 2.65 -6.79 17.39
CA HIS A 374 1.80 -6.75 16.20
C HIS A 374 2.56 -6.98 14.90
N GLY A 375 1.81 -7.31 13.85
CA GLY A 375 2.34 -7.56 12.52
C GLY A 375 1.36 -7.22 11.41
N TYR A 376 1.86 -7.34 10.19
CA TYR A 376 1.17 -6.99 8.96
C TYR A 376 1.30 -8.12 7.94
N CYS A 377 0.43 -8.11 6.93
CA CYS A 377 0.73 -8.78 5.68
C CYS A 377 1.83 -8.00 4.94
N GLU A 378 2.78 -8.73 4.37
CA GLU A 378 3.95 -8.18 3.71
C GLU A 378 3.60 -7.69 2.30
N GLY A 379 4.20 -6.57 1.87
CA GLY A 379 4.10 -6.17 0.48
C GLY A 379 4.82 -7.15 -0.44
N LYS A 380 4.42 -7.18 -1.72
CA LYS A 380 4.84 -8.24 -2.66
C LYS A 380 4.37 -9.64 -2.25
N GLN A 381 3.36 -9.77 -1.39
CA GLN A 381 2.75 -11.07 -0.99
C GLN A 381 2.26 -11.90 -2.18
N GLN A 382 1.99 -11.29 -3.33
CA GLN A 382 1.65 -12.01 -4.56
C GLN A 382 2.84 -12.81 -5.15
N MET A 383 4.08 -12.49 -4.76
CA MET A 383 5.31 -13.11 -5.29
C MET A 383 6.14 -13.84 -4.22
N ARG A 384 5.91 -13.52 -2.93
CA ARG A 384 6.71 -14.04 -1.82
C ARG A 384 6.17 -15.39 -1.33
N PRO A 385 7.05 -16.26 -0.81
CA PRO A 385 6.63 -17.52 -0.17
C PRO A 385 6.07 -17.31 1.25
N THR A 386 6.38 -16.18 1.89
CA THR A 386 5.85 -15.77 3.18
C THR A 386 4.93 -14.57 3.01
N ARG A 387 3.93 -14.48 3.88
CA ARG A 387 2.90 -13.44 3.82
C ARG A 387 2.95 -12.51 5.01
N TYR A 388 3.49 -12.90 6.16
CA TYR A 388 3.46 -12.06 7.36
C TYR A 388 4.81 -11.48 7.73
N ARG A 389 4.78 -10.25 8.27
CA ARG A 389 5.93 -9.57 8.85
C ARG A 389 5.58 -8.94 10.20
N ILE A 390 6.53 -8.96 11.13
CA ILE A 390 6.45 -8.12 12.33
C ILE A 390 6.52 -6.64 11.94
N ALA A 391 5.87 -5.78 12.74
CA ALA A 391 5.93 -4.35 12.54
C ALA A 391 7.36 -3.80 12.75
N SER A 392 7.71 -2.75 12.01
CA SER A 392 8.99 -2.06 12.16
C SER A 392 8.97 -1.00 13.26
N PHE A 393 7.78 -0.49 13.60
CA PHE A 393 7.57 0.55 14.60
C PHE A 393 6.34 0.24 15.44
N ASP A 394 6.17 0.96 16.55
CA ASP A 394 4.88 1.07 17.21
C ASP A 394 3.86 1.68 16.23
N THR A 395 2.59 1.30 16.37
CA THR A 395 1.50 1.74 15.50
C THR A 395 0.42 2.42 16.34
N SER A 396 -0.11 3.53 15.84
CA SER A 396 -1.33 4.17 16.33
C SER A 396 -2.49 3.83 15.40
N VAL A 397 -3.60 3.37 15.98
CA VAL A 397 -4.88 3.18 15.30
C VAL A 397 -5.86 4.23 15.81
N PHE A 398 -6.19 5.21 14.97
CA PHE A 398 -7.12 6.29 15.30
C PHE A 398 -8.52 5.98 14.79
N PHE A 399 -9.54 6.40 15.54
CA PHE A 399 -10.95 6.23 15.17
C PHE A 399 -11.58 7.60 14.97
N TRP A 400 -11.57 8.09 13.74
CA TRP A 400 -12.15 9.39 13.38
C TRP A 400 -13.61 9.24 12.96
N GLN A 401 -14.52 9.87 13.70
CA GLN A 401 -15.96 9.73 13.48
C GLN A 401 -16.67 11.08 13.55
N ASN A 402 -17.65 11.28 12.65
CA ASN A 402 -18.64 12.33 12.85
C ASN A 402 -19.73 11.87 13.85
N LYS A 403 -20.61 12.79 14.27
CA LYS A 403 -21.64 12.49 15.27
C LYS A 403 -22.55 11.32 14.91
N ALA A 404 -22.94 11.19 13.64
CA ALA A 404 -23.78 10.09 13.17
C ALA A 404 -23.02 8.75 13.21
N ALA A 405 -21.74 8.73 12.88
CA ALA A 405 -20.89 7.54 12.97
C ALA A 405 -20.66 7.11 14.42
N ILE A 406 -20.48 8.03 15.37
CA ILE A 406 -20.37 7.69 16.80
C ILE A 406 -21.60 6.91 17.28
N ALA A 407 -22.79 7.36 16.89
CA ALA A 407 -24.04 6.70 17.25
C ALA A 407 -24.21 5.33 16.58
N LYS A 408 -23.72 5.17 15.34
CA LYS A 408 -23.88 3.94 14.55
C LYS A 408 -22.82 2.88 14.85
N TRP A 409 -21.57 3.30 15.05
CA TRP A 409 -20.40 2.45 15.20
C TRP A 409 -19.55 2.90 16.38
N PRO A 410 -20.07 2.84 17.62
CA PRO A 410 -19.33 3.30 18.79
C PRO A 410 -18.02 2.51 18.94
N VAL A 411 -16.94 3.21 19.30
CA VAL A 411 -15.66 2.56 19.63
C VAL A 411 -15.78 1.92 21.02
N THR A 412 -15.99 0.61 21.06
CA THR A 412 -16.17 -0.15 22.31
C THR A 412 -14.88 -0.82 22.77
N GLU A 413 -14.76 -1.08 24.08
CA GLU A 413 -13.65 -1.87 24.63
C GLU A 413 -13.58 -3.29 24.04
N GLU A 414 -14.73 -3.87 23.68
CA GLU A 414 -14.77 -5.15 22.99
C GLU A 414 -14.10 -5.07 21.62
N ALA A 415 -14.45 -4.08 20.79
CA ALA A 415 -13.84 -3.87 19.49
C ALA A 415 -12.32 -3.64 19.61
N LEU A 416 -11.90 -2.82 20.57
CA LEU A 416 -10.49 -2.52 20.84
C LEU A 416 -9.70 -3.76 21.27
N SER A 417 -10.26 -4.57 22.16
CA SER A 417 -9.64 -5.82 22.64
C SER A 417 -9.51 -6.86 21.52
N GLN A 418 -10.55 -7.00 20.69
CA GLN A 418 -10.52 -7.88 19.52
C GLN A 418 -9.48 -7.40 18.49
N LEU A 419 -9.39 -6.09 18.22
CA LEU A 419 -8.35 -5.53 17.35
C LEU A 419 -6.95 -5.80 17.88
N ARG A 420 -6.67 -5.55 19.18
CA ARG A 420 -5.36 -5.87 19.78
C ARG A 420 -4.96 -7.33 19.56
N THR A 421 -5.94 -8.24 19.66
CA THR A 421 -5.71 -9.66 19.44
C THR A 421 -5.47 -9.97 17.97
N ALA A 422 -6.27 -9.41 17.07
CA ALA A 422 -6.19 -9.59 15.63
C ALA A 422 -4.87 -9.06 15.03
N PHE A 423 -4.33 -7.98 15.60
CA PHE A 423 -3.06 -7.37 15.16
C PHE A 423 -1.83 -8.21 15.52
N LYS A 424 -1.92 -9.21 16.40
CA LYS A 424 -0.78 -10.05 16.78
C LYS A 424 -0.09 -10.63 15.55
N SER A 425 1.24 -10.56 15.55
CA SER A 425 2.04 -11.03 14.41
C SER A 425 1.86 -12.55 14.21
N LYS A 426 1.52 -12.93 12.98
CA LYS A 426 1.43 -14.34 12.54
C LYS A 426 2.73 -14.87 11.93
N GLN A 427 3.79 -14.05 11.94
CA GLN A 427 5.04 -14.36 11.24
C GLN A 427 5.77 -15.58 11.83
N ALA A 428 5.80 -15.72 13.16
CA ALA A 428 6.46 -16.86 13.79
C ALA A 428 5.76 -18.18 13.41
N ASP A 429 4.44 -18.22 13.58
CA ASP A 429 3.61 -19.39 13.27
C ASP A 429 3.71 -19.78 11.79
N GLU A 430 3.66 -18.82 10.86
CA GLU A 430 3.84 -19.09 9.42
C GLU A 430 5.22 -19.70 9.13
N ARG A 431 6.27 -19.16 9.74
CA ARG A 431 7.63 -19.64 9.51
C ARG A 431 7.84 -21.06 10.02
N ASP A 432 7.27 -21.38 11.17
CA ASP A 432 7.30 -22.72 11.74
C ASP A 432 6.53 -23.72 10.86
N GLN A 433 5.34 -23.33 10.37
CA GLN A 433 4.55 -24.13 9.42
C GLN A 433 5.30 -24.41 8.11
N LEU A 434 6.07 -23.43 7.62
CA LEU A 434 6.89 -23.55 6.42
C LEU A 434 8.24 -24.26 6.68
N GLY A 435 8.53 -24.65 7.93
CA GLY A 435 9.76 -25.35 8.30
C GLY A 435 11.03 -24.49 8.21
N PHE A 436 10.91 -23.17 8.35
CA PHE A 436 12.06 -22.29 8.45
C PHE A 436 12.59 -22.29 9.90
N LYS A 437 13.86 -22.67 10.14
CA LYS A 437 14.49 -22.46 11.46
C LYS A 437 14.60 -20.96 11.80
N GLN A 438 14.82 -20.64 13.08
CA GLN A 438 15.40 -19.36 13.48
C GLN A 438 16.67 -19.12 12.62
N GLY A 439 16.67 -18.05 11.82
CA GLY A 439 17.75 -17.77 10.86
C GLY A 439 17.46 -18.08 9.38
N GLY A 440 16.30 -18.63 9.01
CA GLY A 440 15.82 -18.65 7.61
C GLY A 440 16.36 -19.74 6.68
N VAL A 441 17.07 -20.75 7.19
CA VAL A 441 17.49 -21.90 6.38
C VAL A 441 16.40 -22.97 6.38
N LYS A 442 15.92 -23.37 5.18
CA LYS A 442 15.03 -24.53 4.99
C LYS A 442 15.76 -25.82 5.37
N VAL A 443 15.14 -26.66 6.18
CA VAL A 443 15.63 -28.03 6.39
C VAL A 443 15.24 -28.87 5.17
N LYS A 444 16.22 -29.48 4.48
CA LYS A 444 15.93 -30.60 3.58
C LYS A 444 15.35 -31.72 4.45
N LYS A 445 14.06 -32.05 4.25
CA LYS A 445 13.49 -33.29 4.82
C LYS A 445 14.30 -34.46 4.23
N ILE A 446 15.13 -35.09 5.05
CA ILE A 446 15.70 -36.40 4.73
C ILE A 446 14.50 -37.35 4.71
N ARG A 447 14.29 -38.00 3.57
CA ARG A 447 13.21 -38.97 3.34
C ARG A 447 13.34 -40.18 4.25
#